data_AF-A0A926UT23-F1
#
_entry.id   AF-A0A926UT23-F1
#
_cell.length_a   1.000
_cell.length_b   1.000
_cell.length_c   1.000
_cell.angle_alpha   90.00
_cell.angle_beta   90.00
_cell.angle_gamma   90.00
#
_symmetry.space_group_name_H-M   'P 1'
#
loop_
_entity.id
_entity.type
_entity.pdbx_description
1 polymer ?
#
loop_
_entity_poly.entity_id
_entity_poly.type
_entity_poly.pdbx_seq_one_letter_code
_entity_poly.pdbx_strand_id
1 'polypeptide(L)'
;MLDKHFSELLNKYTYTSGEISMPCVPALLETYMGRFEQMFSSLGKPFSKADLLKLREILTEYLQKGYQAASNTYLTLKYHPTQSPDTGVSYTVSYNVDPDVSPPPNNRDLQMRVPAMLGVKSEQQPKALVQVGGKKATLQVLQVNATKNLADPIDVPNFLKNINLYTRVKGEILMPCTPALMNVYMEKLEKLFKAVGKAFNQSDLAVLRKLLKENLDNGFQYSPLSRLVIKYESALYPNVGVTYNVAYSLTSIAEQYQNWVDTRKPPLFGKSADARVMDAIAGLGDPTSLRVLDIGAGTGRNILPLAKLGCQAEALELAPALVQQLTLDAQAQGLEVKAIAGDILDPQVNLQPDHYHFIVCAEVVASHFRNVEQIKVLLEKVSKALCHGGLFLFNLFIAHDDYVVTPVAQQFSEVVWSSMFTNQELHAAFADLPLAIVSDDSVFEYEREHLPTADWPPTGWFENWTKGKDLFRFSDSQMELRWVLAKRI
;
A
#
# COMPACT_ATOMS: atom_id res chain seq x y z
N MET A 1 2.92 -12.02 -18.29
CA MET A 1 1.85 -11.00 -18.06
C MET A 1 1.56 -10.83 -16.57
N LEU A 2 1.43 -11.91 -15.78
CA LEU A 2 1.21 -11.86 -14.33
C LEU A 2 2.30 -11.10 -13.54
N ASP A 3 3.59 -11.30 -13.84
CA ASP A 3 4.67 -10.58 -13.13
C ASP A 3 4.62 -9.05 -13.34
N LYS A 4 4.21 -8.62 -14.53
CA LYS A 4 4.03 -7.19 -14.84
C LYS A 4 2.89 -6.59 -14.04
N HIS A 5 1.77 -7.33 -13.94
CA HIS A 5 0.61 -6.93 -13.15
C HIS A 5 0.96 -6.73 -11.66
N PHE A 6 1.64 -7.70 -11.03
CA PHE A 6 2.03 -7.57 -9.62
C PHE A 6 3.13 -6.52 -9.39
N SER A 7 4.00 -6.26 -10.37
CA SER A 7 4.94 -5.13 -10.32
C SER A 7 4.20 -3.79 -10.35
N GLU A 8 3.19 -3.62 -11.20
CA GLU A 8 2.35 -2.42 -11.24
C GLU A 8 1.55 -2.24 -9.94
N LEU A 9 1.07 -3.35 -9.37
CA LEU A 9 0.39 -3.34 -8.08
C LEU A 9 1.35 -2.94 -6.94
N LEU A 10 2.57 -3.50 -6.90
CA LEU A 10 3.61 -3.08 -5.95
C LEU A 10 3.89 -1.57 -6.05
N ASN A 11 3.92 -1.02 -7.27
CA ASN A 11 4.13 0.41 -7.49
C ASN A 11 3.01 1.27 -6.89
N LYS A 12 1.75 0.82 -6.95
CA LYS A 12 0.61 1.49 -6.29
C LYS A 12 0.83 1.60 -4.77
N TYR A 13 1.32 0.54 -4.16
CA TYR A 13 1.57 0.49 -2.70
C TYR A 13 2.99 0.94 -2.30
N THR A 14 3.78 1.47 -3.23
CA THR A 14 5.10 2.05 -2.93
C THR A 14 4.97 3.53 -2.60
N TYR A 15 5.46 3.93 -1.43
CA TYR A 15 5.64 5.31 -1.02
C TYR A 15 7.12 5.66 -1.05
N THR A 16 7.44 6.88 -1.49
CA THR A 16 8.83 7.29 -1.60
C THR A 16 8.98 8.79 -1.37
N SER A 17 10.04 9.16 -0.66
CA SER A 17 10.43 10.54 -0.44
C SER A 17 11.95 10.67 -0.52
N GLY A 18 12.44 11.86 -0.82
CA GLY A 18 13.87 12.11 -0.83
C GLY A 18 14.25 13.39 -1.54
N GLU A 19 15.55 13.53 -1.77
CA GLU A 19 16.10 14.60 -2.59
C GLU A 19 17.32 14.10 -3.36
N ILE A 20 17.51 14.72 -4.52
CA ILE A 20 18.70 14.56 -5.35
C ILE A 20 19.25 15.94 -5.67
N SER A 21 20.54 16.12 -5.40
CA SER A 21 21.28 17.35 -5.66
C SER A 21 22.38 17.07 -6.68
N MET A 22 22.42 17.88 -7.73
CA MET A 22 23.39 17.77 -8.83
C MET A 22 24.00 19.15 -9.12
N PRO A 23 25.27 19.23 -9.58
CA PRO A 23 25.87 20.50 -9.94
C PRO A 23 25.06 21.28 -10.97
N CYS A 24 24.92 22.60 -10.81
CA CYS A 24 24.26 23.45 -11.80
C CYS A 24 25.13 23.59 -13.05
N VAL A 25 24.92 22.73 -14.05
CA VAL A 25 25.62 22.75 -15.34
C VAL A 25 24.57 22.74 -16.47
N PRO A 26 24.28 23.87 -17.12
CA PRO A 26 23.20 23.96 -18.12
C PRO A 26 23.37 23.00 -19.30
N ALA A 27 24.61 22.73 -19.71
CA ALA A 27 24.92 21.78 -20.78
C ALA A 27 24.50 20.33 -20.46
N LEU A 28 24.20 20.01 -19.20
CA LEU A 28 23.77 18.67 -18.77
C LEU A 28 22.25 18.50 -18.66
N LEU A 29 21.46 19.46 -19.15
CA LEU A 29 19.99 19.41 -19.07
C LEU A 29 19.42 18.05 -19.50
N GLU A 30 19.79 17.55 -20.68
CA GLU A 30 19.29 16.25 -21.18
C GLU A 30 19.73 15.07 -20.32
N THR A 31 20.94 15.14 -19.78
CA THR A 31 21.44 14.10 -18.87
C THR A 31 20.60 14.08 -17.60
N TYR A 32 20.32 15.24 -17.01
CA TYR A 32 19.53 15.34 -15.79
C TYR A 32 18.07 14.93 -16.02
N MET A 33 17.47 15.34 -17.15
CA MET A 33 16.14 14.88 -17.57
C MET A 33 16.07 13.35 -17.64
N GLY A 34 17.03 12.71 -18.32
CA GLY A 34 17.08 11.25 -18.43
C GLY A 34 17.25 10.55 -17.07
N ARG A 35 18.06 11.12 -16.16
CA ARG A 35 18.21 10.59 -14.79
C ARG A 35 16.90 10.66 -14.01
N PHE A 36 16.22 11.81 -14.04
CA PHE A 36 14.94 11.97 -13.37
C PHE A 36 13.90 11.01 -13.92
N GLU A 37 13.79 10.89 -15.25
CA GLU A 37 12.86 9.97 -15.88
C GLU A 37 13.10 8.51 -15.46
N GLN A 38 14.36 8.06 -15.52
CA GLN A 38 14.74 6.70 -15.10
C GLN A 38 14.51 6.48 -13.61
N MET A 39 14.87 7.46 -12.76
CA MET A 39 14.68 7.39 -11.31
C MET A 39 13.19 7.24 -10.97
N PHE A 40 12.33 8.14 -11.46
CA PHE A 40 10.90 8.12 -11.19
C PHE A 40 10.21 6.88 -11.77
N SER A 41 10.64 6.43 -12.96
CA SER A 41 10.17 5.16 -13.54
C SER A 41 10.55 3.95 -12.65
N SER A 42 11.79 3.88 -12.17
CA SER A 42 12.22 2.84 -11.22
C SER A 42 11.48 2.92 -9.89
N LEU A 43 11.02 4.10 -9.47
CA LEU A 43 10.19 4.25 -8.29
C LEU A 43 8.74 3.79 -8.51
N GLY A 44 8.36 3.46 -9.74
CA GLY A 44 6.99 3.10 -10.11
C GLY A 44 6.08 4.30 -10.35
N LYS A 45 6.68 5.49 -10.53
CA LYS A 45 6.01 6.79 -10.64
C LYS A 45 6.46 7.52 -11.91
N PRO A 46 6.34 6.92 -13.11
CA PRO A 46 6.84 7.52 -14.34
C PRO A 46 6.16 8.86 -14.61
N PHE A 47 6.92 9.81 -15.15
CA PHE A 47 6.36 11.09 -15.58
C PHE A 47 5.41 10.92 -16.76
N SER A 48 4.33 11.72 -16.80
CA SER A 48 3.59 11.91 -18.04
C SER A 48 4.40 12.78 -19.02
N LYS A 49 4.01 12.79 -20.30
CA LYS A 49 4.62 13.70 -21.29
C LYS A 49 4.50 15.17 -20.87
N ALA A 50 3.39 15.55 -20.26
CA ALA A 50 3.17 16.91 -19.77
C ALA A 50 4.10 17.25 -18.59
N ASP A 51 4.31 16.30 -17.68
CA ASP A 51 5.19 16.51 -16.53
C ASP A 51 6.65 16.62 -16.94
N LEU A 52 7.09 15.84 -17.95
CA LEU A 52 8.45 15.95 -18.50
C LEU A 52 8.70 17.33 -19.13
N LEU A 53 7.74 17.87 -19.88
CA LEU A 53 7.86 19.22 -20.45
C LEU A 53 7.99 20.27 -19.36
N LYS A 54 7.16 20.18 -18.32
CA LYS A 54 7.20 21.10 -17.18
C LYS A 54 8.51 21.00 -16.40
N LEU A 55 9.00 19.79 -16.14
CA LEU A 55 10.29 19.57 -15.50
C LEU A 55 11.41 20.20 -16.31
N ARG A 56 11.41 20.00 -17.64
CA ARG A 56 12.42 20.55 -18.55
C ARG A 56 12.49 22.07 -18.49
N GLU A 57 11.34 22.75 -18.50
CA GLU A 57 11.28 24.21 -18.36
C GLU A 57 11.89 24.68 -17.04
N ILE A 58 11.47 24.07 -15.92
CA ILE A 58 11.99 24.39 -14.58
C ILE A 58 13.51 24.14 -14.51
N LEU A 59 13.98 23.00 -15.00
CA LEU A 59 15.41 22.67 -14.98
C LEU A 59 16.22 23.63 -15.85
N THR A 60 15.73 24.01 -17.03
CA THR A 60 16.41 24.97 -17.91
C THR A 60 16.65 26.29 -17.19
N GLU A 61 15.62 26.82 -16.53
CA GLU A 61 15.70 28.07 -15.77
C GLU A 61 16.64 27.95 -14.56
N TYR A 62 16.48 26.92 -13.74
CA TYR A 62 17.19 26.81 -12.46
C TYR A 62 18.66 26.39 -12.63
N LEU A 63 18.98 25.60 -13.67
CA LEU A 63 20.38 25.31 -14.01
C LEU A 63 21.10 26.58 -14.46
N GLN A 64 20.45 27.41 -15.28
CA GLN A 64 21.03 28.68 -15.75
C GLN A 64 21.25 29.66 -14.58
N LYS A 65 20.23 29.86 -13.74
CA LYS A 65 20.33 30.72 -12.56
C LYS A 65 21.41 30.26 -11.58
N GLY A 66 21.45 28.96 -11.29
CA GLY A 66 22.45 28.41 -10.38
C GLY A 66 23.88 28.48 -10.93
N TYR A 67 24.07 28.21 -12.22
CA TYR A 67 25.38 28.32 -12.88
C TYR A 67 25.93 29.75 -12.84
N GLN A 68 25.05 30.75 -12.97
CA GLN A 68 25.43 32.17 -12.86
C GLN A 68 25.70 32.62 -11.42
N ALA A 69 25.15 31.92 -10.42
CA ALA A 69 25.28 32.31 -9.02
C ALA A 69 26.67 32.03 -8.44
N ALA A 70 27.17 30.78 -8.56
CA ALA A 70 28.49 30.38 -8.11
C ALA A 70 28.91 29.02 -8.70
N SER A 71 30.20 28.72 -8.75
CA SER A 71 30.75 27.45 -9.27
C SER A 71 30.44 26.22 -8.41
N ASN A 72 30.07 26.41 -7.14
CA ASN A 72 29.67 25.38 -6.18
C ASN A 72 28.15 25.33 -5.97
N THR A 73 27.36 25.74 -6.96
CA THR A 73 25.90 25.72 -6.87
C THR A 73 25.34 24.36 -7.27
N TYR A 74 24.38 23.86 -6.49
CA TYR A 74 23.68 22.61 -6.72
C TYR A 74 22.20 22.84 -6.97
N LEU A 75 21.69 22.26 -8.05
CA LEU A 75 20.28 22.07 -8.29
C LEU A 75 19.80 20.91 -7.40
N THR A 76 18.76 21.15 -6.60
CA THR A 76 18.15 20.14 -5.74
C THR A 76 16.69 19.93 -6.12
N LEU A 77 16.34 18.68 -6.47
CA LEU A 77 14.96 18.22 -6.60
C LEU A 77 14.59 17.43 -5.35
N LYS A 78 13.63 17.92 -4.56
CA LYS A 78 13.06 17.21 -3.42
C LYS A 78 11.71 16.63 -3.81
N TYR A 79 11.41 15.41 -3.40
CA TYR A 79 10.16 14.74 -3.74
C TYR A 79 9.55 14.02 -2.54
N HIS A 80 8.22 13.99 -2.49
CA HIS A 80 7.44 13.45 -1.37
C HIS A 80 6.16 12.76 -1.89
N PRO A 81 5.62 11.76 -1.17
CA PRO A 81 4.36 11.12 -1.55
C PRO A 81 3.23 12.15 -1.63
N THR A 82 2.33 12.01 -2.60
CA THR A 82 1.07 12.76 -2.57
C THR A 82 0.15 12.23 -1.47
N GLN A 83 -0.75 13.08 -0.98
CA GLN A 83 -1.76 12.64 -0.02
C GLN A 83 -2.76 11.68 -0.69
N SER A 84 -3.27 10.73 0.11
CA SER A 84 -4.35 9.82 -0.30
C SER A 84 -5.54 10.60 -0.88
N PRO A 85 -6.21 10.12 -1.95
CA PRO A 85 -6.08 8.81 -2.58
C PRO A 85 -5.00 8.71 -3.68
N ASP A 86 -4.29 9.80 -3.96
CA ASP A 86 -3.29 9.82 -5.03
C ASP A 86 -2.01 9.10 -4.56
N THR A 87 -1.63 8.05 -5.27
CA THR A 87 -0.36 7.33 -5.07
C THR A 87 0.79 7.94 -5.88
N GLY A 88 0.70 9.22 -6.23
CA GLY A 88 1.71 9.94 -7.00
C GLY A 88 2.88 10.43 -6.15
N VAL A 89 3.70 11.28 -6.75
CA VAL A 89 4.82 11.96 -6.08
C VAL A 89 4.76 13.44 -6.44
N SER A 90 4.85 14.29 -5.42
CA SER A 90 5.06 15.71 -5.60
C SER A 90 6.55 16.02 -5.52
N TYR A 91 7.02 17.01 -6.27
CA TYR A 91 8.40 17.45 -6.22
C TYR A 91 8.53 18.98 -6.21
N THR A 92 9.64 19.44 -5.66
CA THR A 92 10.09 20.83 -5.71
C THR A 92 11.48 20.91 -6.28
N VAL A 93 11.77 21.95 -7.04
CA VAL A 93 13.11 22.24 -7.56
C VAL A 93 13.59 23.56 -6.98
N SER A 94 14.86 23.56 -6.55
CA SER A 94 15.58 24.72 -6.03
C SER A 94 17.03 24.65 -6.48
N TYR A 95 17.79 25.74 -6.35
CA TYR A 95 19.24 25.71 -6.43
C TYR A 95 19.81 26.36 -5.17
N ASN A 96 20.91 25.83 -4.63
CA ASN A 96 21.56 26.39 -3.45
C ASN A 96 23.08 26.39 -3.66
N VAL A 97 23.76 27.42 -3.15
CA VAL A 97 25.22 27.43 -3.03
C VAL A 97 25.59 26.53 -1.87
N ASP A 98 26.42 25.52 -2.10
CA ASP A 98 26.85 24.59 -1.05
C ASP A 98 28.05 25.16 -0.27
N PRO A 99 27.89 25.53 1.02
CA PRO A 99 28.97 26.10 1.81
C PRO A 99 30.08 25.09 2.17
N ASP A 100 29.80 23.77 2.12
CA ASP A 100 30.69 22.72 2.64
C ASP A 100 31.57 22.05 1.58
N VAL A 101 31.54 22.51 0.32
CA VAL A 101 32.50 22.03 -0.69
C VAL A 101 33.85 22.73 -0.46
N SER A 102 34.65 22.16 0.43
CA SER A 102 36.11 22.31 0.28
C SER A 102 36.49 21.70 -1.07
N PRO A 103 37.21 22.41 -1.96
CA PRO A 103 37.65 21.83 -3.22
C PRO A 103 38.49 20.57 -2.90
N PRO A 104 38.30 19.45 -3.62
CA PRO A 104 39.18 18.30 -3.44
C PRO A 104 40.63 18.73 -3.66
N PRO A 105 41.59 18.16 -2.93
CA PRO A 105 43.00 18.55 -3.05
C PRO A 105 43.48 18.36 -4.49
N ASN A 106 43.73 19.48 -5.17
CA ASN A 106 44.43 19.66 -6.45
C ASN A 106 44.35 18.51 -7.47
N ASN A 107 43.36 18.54 -8.36
CA ASN A 107 43.57 18.16 -9.76
C ASN A 107 43.75 19.45 -10.56
N ARG A 108 45.01 19.77 -10.90
CA ARG A 108 45.42 21.01 -11.58
C ARG A 108 44.85 21.18 -13.00
N ASP A 109 44.14 20.19 -13.54
CA ASP A 109 43.68 20.19 -14.93
C ASP A 109 42.25 20.72 -15.14
N LEU A 110 41.55 21.17 -14.09
CA LEU A 110 40.19 21.72 -14.20
C LEU A 110 40.07 23.22 -13.83
N GLN A 111 41.19 23.93 -13.69
CA GLN A 111 41.17 25.39 -13.50
C GLN A 111 40.86 26.14 -14.81
N MET A 112 39.60 26.12 -15.24
CA MET A 112 39.07 27.25 -16.01
C MET A 112 38.82 28.41 -15.04
N ARG A 113 39.63 29.46 -15.17
CA ARG A 113 39.60 30.69 -14.37
C ARG A 113 38.21 31.32 -14.41
N VAL A 114 37.58 31.47 -13.25
CA VAL A 114 36.50 32.45 -13.00
C VAL A 114 37.07 33.47 -11.99
N PRO A 115 37.04 34.79 -12.27
CA PRO A 115 37.55 35.79 -11.34
C PRO A 115 36.71 35.83 -10.06
N ALA A 116 37.37 35.97 -8.92
CA ALA A 116 36.72 36.19 -7.64
C ALA A 116 35.83 37.44 -7.67
N MET A 117 34.56 37.28 -7.33
CA MET A 117 33.67 38.37 -6.94
C MET A 117 33.14 38.06 -5.54
N LEU A 118 33.31 39.04 -4.66
CA LEU A 118 33.02 39.03 -3.24
C LEU A 118 31.53 38.82 -2.93
N GLY A 119 31.28 38.09 -1.83
CA GLY A 119 30.22 38.29 -0.85
C GLY A 119 28.78 38.41 -1.35
N VAL A 120 27.98 37.35 -1.16
CA VAL A 120 26.51 37.44 -1.26
C VAL A 120 25.88 36.92 0.04
N LYS A 121 25.13 37.81 0.70
CA LYS A 121 24.28 37.53 1.86
C LYS A 121 23.09 36.66 1.44
N SER A 122 22.62 35.81 2.36
CA SER A 122 21.46 34.95 2.18
C SER A 122 20.18 35.75 1.91
N GLU A 123 19.70 35.74 0.67
CA GLU A 123 18.31 36.07 0.33
C GLU A 123 17.47 34.79 0.23
N GLN A 124 16.19 34.87 0.59
CA GLN A 124 15.24 33.76 0.41
C GLN A 124 15.13 33.38 -1.07
N GLN A 125 15.46 32.12 -1.37
CA GLN A 125 15.64 31.63 -2.75
C GLN A 125 14.35 31.09 -3.38
N PRO A 126 14.22 31.15 -4.72
CA PRO A 126 13.02 30.72 -5.45
C PRO A 126 12.79 29.21 -5.37
N LYS A 127 11.52 28.79 -5.28
CA LYS A 127 11.06 27.39 -5.23
C LYS A 127 9.92 27.18 -6.23
N ALA A 128 9.97 26.11 -7.01
CA ALA A 128 8.86 25.64 -7.85
C ALA A 128 8.26 24.35 -7.28
N LEU A 129 6.93 24.19 -7.27
CA LEU A 129 6.19 23.00 -6.78
C LEU A 129 5.40 22.34 -7.90
N VAL A 130 5.51 21.01 -8.05
CA VAL A 130 4.83 20.22 -9.10
C VAL A 130 4.35 18.87 -8.54
N GLN A 131 3.23 18.34 -9.05
CA GLN A 131 2.73 17.00 -8.75
C GLN A 131 2.81 16.11 -10.00
N VAL A 132 3.20 14.84 -9.82
CA VAL A 132 3.28 13.82 -10.87
C VAL A 132 2.36 12.67 -10.47
N GLY A 133 1.40 12.31 -11.34
CA GLY A 133 0.52 11.16 -11.14
C GLY A 133 -0.79 11.40 -10.37
N GLY A 134 -1.35 12.62 -10.42
CA GLY A 134 -2.69 12.97 -9.88
C GLY A 134 -3.50 13.88 -10.83
N LYS A 135 -4.82 14.03 -10.61
CA LYS A 135 -5.70 14.82 -11.50
C LYS A 135 -5.64 16.34 -11.19
N LYS A 136 -5.32 17.12 -12.24
CA LYS A 136 -5.30 18.59 -12.41
C LYS A 136 -4.16 19.36 -11.73
N ALA A 137 -3.36 20.03 -12.56
CA ALA A 137 -2.50 21.16 -12.19
C ALA A 137 -2.98 22.44 -12.90
N THR A 138 -3.09 23.55 -12.16
CA THR A 138 -3.46 24.86 -12.71
C THR A 138 -2.20 25.66 -13.06
N LEU A 139 -2.25 26.35 -14.21
CA LEU A 139 -1.15 27.10 -14.85
C LEU A 139 -1.00 28.52 -14.29
N GLN A 140 0.26 28.99 -14.20
CA GLN A 140 0.64 30.36 -14.58
C GLN A 140 1.95 30.28 -15.38
N VAL A 141 1.94 30.82 -16.60
CA VAL A 141 3.03 30.77 -17.58
C VAL A 141 3.79 32.10 -17.57
N LEU A 142 5.12 32.05 -17.54
CA LEU A 142 5.98 33.16 -17.95
C LEU A 142 7.01 32.62 -18.94
N GLN A 143 6.98 33.14 -20.18
CA GLN A 143 7.96 32.83 -21.22
C GLN A 143 9.29 33.51 -20.91
N VAL A 144 10.41 32.80 -21.08
CA VAL A 144 11.74 33.41 -21.20
C VAL A 144 12.52 32.71 -22.32
N ASN A 145 13.00 33.52 -23.29
CA ASN A 145 13.87 33.09 -24.38
C ASN A 145 15.32 32.93 -23.89
N ALA A 146 16.02 31.88 -24.33
CA ALA A 146 17.46 31.68 -24.08
C ALA A 146 18.26 31.65 -25.40
N THR A 147 19.37 32.38 -25.46
CA THR A 147 20.41 32.23 -26.49
C THR A 147 21.80 32.18 -25.85
N LYS A 148 22.55 31.09 -26.04
CA LYS A 148 23.83 31.00 -26.78
C LYS A 148 24.52 29.65 -26.50
N ASN A 149 24.97 29.02 -27.58
CA ASN A 149 25.77 27.80 -27.61
C ASN A 149 27.14 27.99 -26.92
N LEU A 150 27.56 27.00 -26.14
CA LEU A 150 28.96 26.78 -25.76
C LEU A 150 29.48 25.58 -26.56
N ALA A 151 30.52 25.84 -27.36
CA ALA A 151 31.20 24.90 -28.23
C ALA A 151 32.51 24.45 -27.56
N ASP A 152 32.57 23.19 -27.16
CA ASP A 152 33.75 22.31 -27.17
C ASP A 152 33.28 20.87 -26.88
N PRO A 153 33.82 19.82 -27.53
CA PRO A 153 33.41 18.45 -27.29
C PRO A 153 33.92 17.98 -25.93
N ILE A 154 33.05 18.04 -24.92
CA ILE A 154 33.30 17.45 -23.60
C ILE A 154 33.56 15.94 -23.79
N ASP A 155 34.62 15.40 -23.18
CA ASP A 155 34.78 13.95 -22.99
C ASP A 155 33.69 13.44 -22.05
N VAL A 156 32.50 13.24 -22.64
CA VAL A 156 31.24 12.97 -21.92
C VAL A 156 31.39 11.78 -20.94
N PRO A 157 32.03 10.65 -21.29
CA PRO A 157 32.24 9.53 -20.35
C PRO A 157 33.01 9.89 -19.06
N ASN A 158 34.16 10.57 -19.16
CA ASN A 158 34.94 10.95 -17.98
C ASN A 158 34.28 12.07 -17.18
N PHE A 159 33.61 13.00 -17.87
CA PHE A 159 32.83 14.04 -17.21
C PHE A 159 31.64 13.47 -16.43
N LEU A 160 30.93 12.48 -16.99
CA LEU A 160 29.82 11.81 -16.30
C LEU A 160 30.26 11.07 -15.03
N LYS A 161 31.48 10.49 -15.00
CA LYS A 161 32.04 9.90 -13.78
C LYS A 161 32.21 10.97 -12.69
N ASN A 162 32.71 12.15 -13.05
CA ASN A 162 32.84 13.26 -12.10
C ASN A 162 31.47 13.75 -11.60
N ILE A 163 30.49 13.88 -12.48
CA ILE A 163 29.12 14.25 -12.09
C ILE A 163 28.53 13.23 -11.11
N ASN A 164 28.81 11.93 -11.27
CA ASN A 164 28.37 10.90 -10.32
C ASN A 164 29.00 11.05 -8.93
N LEU A 165 30.25 11.53 -8.85
CA LEU A 165 30.89 11.82 -7.57
C LEU A 165 30.18 12.96 -6.84
N TYR A 166 29.82 14.02 -7.57
CA TYR A 166 29.15 15.19 -7.01
C TYR A 166 27.64 15.04 -6.85
N THR A 167 27.01 14.03 -7.48
CA THR A 167 25.59 13.76 -7.28
C THR A 167 25.35 13.27 -5.85
N ARG A 168 24.52 14.01 -5.11
CA ARG A 168 24.09 13.66 -3.76
C ARG A 168 22.65 13.20 -3.79
N VAL A 169 22.37 12.08 -3.15
CA VAL A 169 21.02 11.56 -2.98
C VAL A 169 20.77 11.25 -1.52
N LYS A 170 19.53 11.43 -1.08
CA LYS A 170 19.02 10.83 0.15
C LYS A 170 17.54 10.58 0.03
N GLY A 171 17.03 9.54 0.66
CA GLY A 171 15.61 9.22 0.57
C GLY A 171 15.19 8.03 1.40
N GLU A 172 13.89 7.79 1.33
CA GLU A 172 13.20 6.68 1.98
C GLU A 172 12.22 6.06 0.99
N ILE A 173 12.16 4.73 1.00
CA ILE A 173 11.20 3.93 0.23
C ILE A 173 10.47 3.02 1.19
N LEU A 174 9.15 3.08 1.16
CA LEU A 174 8.26 2.16 1.88
C LEU A 174 7.51 1.30 0.88
N MET A 175 7.59 -0.01 1.03
CA MET A 175 6.89 -0.98 0.18
C MET A 175 6.24 -2.05 1.05
N PRO A 176 5.17 -2.72 0.63
CA PRO A 176 4.67 -3.91 1.34
C PRO A 176 5.77 -4.94 1.52
N CYS A 177 5.75 -5.69 2.62
CA CYS A 177 6.57 -6.89 2.73
C CYS A 177 5.89 -8.02 1.94
N THR A 178 6.44 -8.40 0.78
CA THR A 178 5.93 -9.53 -0.01
C THR A 178 7.09 -10.37 -0.54
N PRO A 179 7.58 -11.35 0.23
CA PRO A 179 8.76 -12.15 -0.11
C PRO A 179 8.78 -12.73 -1.53
N ALA A 180 7.63 -13.16 -2.04
CA ALA A 180 7.49 -13.73 -3.38
C ALA A 180 7.87 -12.74 -4.51
N LEU A 181 7.88 -11.44 -4.23
CA LEU A 181 8.30 -10.37 -5.16
C LEU A 181 9.78 -10.00 -5.07
N MET A 182 10.62 -10.79 -4.39
CA MET A 182 12.07 -10.54 -4.19
C MET A 182 12.78 -10.01 -5.44
N ASN A 183 12.58 -10.65 -6.60
CA ASN A 183 13.22 -10.26 -7.84
C ASN A 183 12.80 -8.86 -8.30
N VAL A 184 11.51 -8.51 -8.14
CA VAL A 184 10.99 -7.19 -8.48
C VAL A 184 11.61 -6.11 -7.59
N TYR A 185 11.75 -6.34 -6.27
CA TYR A 185 12.45 -5.38 -5.39
C TYR A 185 13.90 -5.16 -5.82
N MET A 186 14.63 -6.24 -6.12
CA MET A 186 16.03 -6.17 -6.54
C MET A 186 16.19 -5.37 -7.84
N GLU A 187 15.40 -5.70 -8.88
CA GLU A 187 15.45 -4.96 -10.14
C GLU A 187 15.13 -3.48 -9.96
N LYS A 188 14.16 -3.18 -9.09
CA LYS A 188 13.71 -1.81 -8.82
C LYS A 188 14.83 -0.98 -8.19
N LEU A 189 15.50 -1.52 -7.18
CA LEU A 189 16.60 -0.87 -6.47
C LEU A 189 17.85 -0.75 -7.34
N GLU A 190 18.19 -1.79 -8.12
CA GLU A 190 19.30 -1.73 -9.06
C GLU A 190 19.10 -0.63 -10.10
N LYS A 191 17.90 -0.56 -10.72
CA LYS A 191 17.55 0.50 -11.68
C LYS A 191 17.60 1.89 -11.04
N LEU A 192 17.09 2.03 -9.81
CA LEU A 192 17.11 3.29 -9.07
C LEU A 192 18.53 3.80 -8.84
N PHE A 193 19.39 2.96 -8.24
CA PHE A 193 20.75 3.38 -7.90
C PHE A 193 21.62 3.58 -9.13
N LYS A 194 21.37 2.84 -10.21
CA LYS A 194 21.97 3.11 -11.52
C LYS A 194 21.55 4.46 -12.09
N ALA A 195 20.26 4.81 -12.03
CA ALA A 195 19.73 6.08 -12.56
C ALA A 195 20.35 7.31 -11.89
N VAL A 196 20.68 7.22 -10.60
CA VAL A 196 21.33 8.32 -9.85
C VAL A 196 22.87 8.28 -9.89
N GLY A 197 23.45 7.40 -10.72
CA GLY A 197 24.90 7.32 -10.90
C GLY A 197 25.64 6.60 -9.77
N LYS A 198 24.93 5.81 -8.96
CA LYS A 198 25.45 5.05 -7.81
C LYS A 198 25.21 3.54 -7.97
N ALA A 199 25.44 3.01 -9.17
CA ALA A 199 25.20 1.61 -9.47
C ALA A 199 25.97 0.66 -8.54
N PHE A 200 25.32 -0.42 -8.11
CA PHE A 200 25.93 -1.45 -7.28
C PHE A 200 26.78 -2.42 -8.11
N ASN A 201 27.85 -2.92 -7.49
CA ASN A 201 28.58 -4.08 -8.02
C ASN A 201 27.88 -5.40 -7.61
N GLN A 202 28.38 -6.53 -8.09
CA GLN A 202 27.77 -7.84 -7.79
C GLN A 202 27.79 -8.21 -6.30
N SER A 203 28.86 -7.87 -5.56
CA SER A 203 28.93 -8.12 -4.12
C SER A 203 27.92 -7.28 -3.34
N ASP A 204 27.75 -6.01 -3.70
CA ASP A 204 26.77 -5.12 -3.07
C ASP A 204 25.34 -5.62 -3.29
N LEU A 205 25.04 -6.08 -4.52
CA LEU A 205 23.74 -6.67 -4.86
C LEU A 205 23.47 -7.96 -4.07
N ALA A 206 24.49 -8.80 -3.84
CA ALA A 206 24.35 -10.01 -3.04
C ALA A 206 24.05 -9.68 -1.56
N VAL A 207 24.73 -8.68 -0.99
CA VAL A 207 24.47 -8.20 0.38
C VAL A 207 23.07 -7.62 0.49
N LEU A 208 22.68 -6.75 -0.44
CA LEU A 208 21.35 -6.15 -0.47
C LEU A 208 20.25 -7.22 -0.55
N ARG A 209 20.40 -8.22 -1.44
CA ARG A 209 19.45 -9.32 -1.58
C ARG A 209 19.25 -10.07 -0.27
N LYS A 210 20.33 -10.35 0.47
CA LYS A 210 20.25 -11.03 1.78
C LYS A 210 19.47 -10.17 2.79
N LEU A 211 19.81 -8.90 2.91
CA LEU A 211 19.13 -7.97 3.83
C LEU A 211 17.65 -7.81 3.50
N LEU A 212 17.30 -7.66 2.21
CA LEU A 212 15.92 -7.59 1.77
C LEU A 212 15.17 -8.87 2.10
N LYS A 213 15.78 -10.04 1.89
CA LYS A 213 15.11 -11.32 2.14
C LYS A 213 14.72 -11.44 3.60
N GLU A 214 15.67 -11.21 4.49
CA GLU A 214 15.46 -11.29 5.94
C GLU A 214 14.35 -10.33 6.39
N ASN A 215 14.36 -9.08 5.93
CA ASN A 215 13.37 -8.08 6.34
C ASN A 215 11.98 -8.30 5.70
N LEU A 216 11.92 -8.75 4.44
CA LEU A 216 10.66 -9.09 3.78
C LEU A 216 10.00 -10.30 4.45
N ASP A 217 10.76 -11.37 4.73
CA ASP A 217 10.25 -12.57 5.37
C ASP A 217 9.73 -12.26 6.78
N ASN A 218 10.56 -11.61 7.61
CA ASN A 218 10.20 -11.28 8.99
C ASN A 218 8.99 -10.33 9.06
N GLY A 219 8.97 -9.30 8.20
CA GLY A 219 7.86 -8.36 8.16
C GLY A 219 6.56 -9.02 7.72
N PHE A 220 6.58 -9.82 6.66
CA PHE A 220 5.39 -10.51 6.16
C PHE A 220 4.90 -11.61 7.12
N GLN A 221 5.81 -12.32 7.78
CA GLN A 221 5.44 -13.31 8.78
C GLN A 221 4.69 -12.65 9.94
N TYR A 222 5.16 -11.49 10.41
CA TYR A 222 4.49 -10.74 11.48
C TYR A 222 3.10 -10.25 11.06
N SER A 223 2.99 -9.61 9.89
CA SER A 223 1.73 -9.07 9.38
C SER A 223 1.83 -8.77 7.89
N PRO A 224 0.79 -9.06 7.08
CA PRO A 224 0.74 -8.65 5.67
C PRO A 224 0.67 -7.12 5.51
N LEU A 225 0.40 -6.37 6.59
CA LEU A 225 0.38 -4.91 6.60
C LEU A 225 1.75 -4.28 6.85
N SER A 226 2.74 -5.08 7.25
CA SER A 226 4.10 -4.62 7.48
C SER A 226 4.71 -4.01 6.22
N ARG A 227 5.53 -2.97 6.41
CA ARG A 227 6.22 -2.29 5.31
C ARG A 227 7.72 -2.48 5.41
N LEU A 228 8.33 -2.88 4.30
CA LEU A 228 9.76 -2.77 4.10
C LEU A 228 10.12 -1.29 4.03
N VAL A 229 11.10 -0.87 4.84
CA VAL A 229 11.62 0.49 4.90
C VAL A 229 13.07 0.49 4.44
N ILE A 230 13.36 1.23 3.37
CA ILE A 230 14.72 1.40 2.86
C ILE A 230 15.07 2.88 2.95
N LYS A 231 15.97 3.22 3.87
CA LYS A 231 16.56 4.56 3.98
C LYS A 231 17.92 4.54 3.31
N TYR A 232 18.21 5.56 2.52
CA TYR A 232 19.47 5.61 1.78
C TYR A 232 20.00 7.03 1.65
N GLU A 233 21.31 7.17 1.54
CA GLU A 233 21.99 8.44 1.29
C GLU A 233 23.33 8.24 0.57
N SER A 234 23.85 9.26 -0.09
CA SER A 234 25.18 9.20 -0.71
C SER A 234 26.25 8.95 0.35
N ALA A 235 27.14 8.01 0.07
CA ALA A 235 28.29 7.75 0.94
C ALA A 235 29.18 9.00 1.06
N LEU A 236 29.74 9.21 2.25
CA LEU A 236 30.72 10.27 2.49
C LEU A 236 32.04 9.96 1.79
N TYR A 237 32.71 11.01 1.29
CA TYR A 237 34.05 10.92 0.75
C TYR A 237 35.03 10.25 1.76
N PRO A 238 35.96 9.37 1.32
CA PRO A 238 36.32 9.03 -0.06
C PRO A 238 35.47 7.92 -0.70
N ASN A 239 34.45 7.41 -0.04
CA ASN A 239 33.63 6.34 -0.57
C ASN A 239 32.69 6.84 -1.67
N VAL A 240 32.59 6.08 -2.76
CA VAL A 240 31.70 6.37 -3.88
C VAL A 240 30.57 5.36 -3.85
N GLY A 241 29.33 5.81 -3.70
CA GLY A 241 28.17 4.91 -3.66
C GLY A 241 27.03 5.47 -2.81
N VAL A 242 26.23 4.55 -2.28
CA VAL A 242 25.10 4.84 -1.38
C VAL A 242 25.25 4.00 -0.12
N THR A 243 25.09 4.63 1.03
CA THR A 243 24.84 3.96 2.30
C THR A 243 23.34 3.76 2.46
N TYR A 244 22.93 2.59 2.94
CA TYR A 244 21.51 2.29 3.10
C TYR A 244 21.26 1.45 4.36
N ASN A 245 20.06 1.60 4.90
CA ASN A 245 19.52 0.78 5.97
C ASN A 245 18.23 0.14 5.46
N VAL A 246 18.11 -1.17 5.67
CA VAL A 246 16.91 -1.95 5.38
C VAL A 246 16.33 -2.41 6.71
N ALA A 247 15.07 -2.05 6.93
CA ALA A 247 14.28 -2.44 8.09
C ALA A 247 12.85 -2.78 7.64
N TYR A 248 11.99 -3.17 8.57
CA TYR A 248 10.55 -3.23 8.35
C TYR A 248 9.80 -2.57 9.51
N SER A 249 8.67 -1.93 9.21
CA SER A 249 7.75 -1.40 10.21
C SER A 249 6.69 -2.44 10.55
N LEU A 250 6.40 -2.58 11.84
CA LEU A 250 5.34 -3.44 12.35
C LEU A 250 4.03 -2.67 12.34
N THR A 251 2.97 -3.29 11.82
CA THR A 251 1.61 -2.76 11.92
C THR A 251 0.66 -3.93 12.08
N SER A 252 0.00 -3.99 13.24
CA SER A 252 -1.03 -4.98 13.51
C SER A 252 -2.37 -4.58 12.86
N ILE A 253 -3.26 -5.56 12.69
CA ILE A 253 -4.62 -5.32 12.20
C ILE A 253 -5.38 -4.36 13.14
N ALA A 254 -5.24 -4.53 14.45
CA ALA A 254 -5.89 -3.68 15.45
C ALA A 254 -5.42 -2.22 15.37
N GLU A 255 -4.11 -1.97 15.24
CA GLU A 255 -3.56 -0.61 15.04
C GLU A 255 -4.08 0.02 13.74
N GLN A 256 -4.20 -0.78 12.68
CA GLN A 256 -4.74 -0.29 11.42
C GLN A 256 -6.21 0.12 11.54
N TYR A 257 -7.04 -0.65 12.24
CA TYR A 257 -8.43 -0.30 12.51
C TYR A 257 -8.57 0.90 13.45
N GLN A 258 -7.69 1.04 14.46
CA GLN A 258 -7.61 2.26 15.28
C GLN A 258 -7.38 3.49 14.39
N ASN A 259 -6.39 3.43 13.49
CA ASN A 259 -6.14 4.51 12.55
C ASN A 259 -7.34 4.79 11.62
N TRP A 260 -8.13 3.77 11.24
CA TRP A 260 -9.34 4.00 10.45
C TRP A 260 -10.41 4.74 11.24
N VAL A 261 -10.63 4.37 12.50
CA VAL A 261 -11.56 5.09 13.40
C VAL A 261 -11.13 6.54 13.55
N ASP A 262 -9.83 6.80 13.67
CA ASP A 262 -9.30 8.15 13.89
C ASP A 262 -9.33 9.04 12.63
N THR A 263 -9.21 8.44 11.44
CA THR A 263 -8.95 9.20 10.20
C THR A 263 -10.02 9.11 9.13
N ARG A 264 -10.91 8.11 9.16
CA ARG A 264 -11.94 7.90 8.14
C ARG A 264 -13.30 8.41 8.59
N LYS A 265 -14.08 8.91 7.64
CA LYS A 265 -15.47 9.32 7.87
C LYS A 265 -16.38 8.07 7.87
N PRO A 266 -17.20 7.84 8.90
CA PRO A 266 -18.19 6.76 8.93
C PRO A 266 -19.28 6.89 7.84
N PRO A 267 -20.00 5.80 7.49
CA PRO A 267 -19.82 4.43 7.99
C PRO A 267 -18.61 3.74 7.36
N LEU A 268 -17.87 2.96 8.15
CA LEU A 268 -16.65 2.28 7.68
C LEU A 268 -16.96 1.07 6.80
N PHE A 269 -18.06 0.36 7.08
CA PHE A 269 -18.44 -0.91 6.46
C PHE A 269 -19.78 -0.82 5.71
N GLY A 270 -20.34 0.38 5.55
CA GLY A 270 -21.68 0.57 5.01
C GLY A 270 -22.76 0.70 6.08
N LYS A 271 -23.94 1.13 5.64
CA LYS A 271 -25.02 1.58 6.54
C LYS A 271 -26.04 0.48 6.86
N SER A 272 -26.36 -0.34 5.86
CA SER A 272 -27.39 -1.37 5.95
C SER A 272 -26.73 -2.73 6.26
N ALA A 273 -27.44 -3.59 7.01
CA ALA A 273 -27.02 -4.97 7.17
C ALA A 273 -26.91 -5.65 5.81
N ASP A 274 -25.99 -6.61 5.70
CA ASP A 274 -25.89 -7.46 4.52
C ASP A 274 -27.23 -8.17 4.28
N ALA A 275 -27.73 -8.13 3.06
CA ALA A 275 -29.00 -8.73 2.70
C ALA A 275 -28.96 -10.25 2.94
N ARG A 276 -27.83 -10.91 2.67
CA ARG A 276 -27.69 -12.36 2.91
C ARG A 276 -27.81 -12.73 4.39
N VAL A 277 -27.35 -11.87 5.29
CA VAL A 277 -27.47 -12.04 6.74
C VAL A 277 -28.94 -11.98 7.16
N MET A 278 -29.68 -10.99 6.64
CA MET A 278 -31.10 -10.81 6.96
C MET A 278 -31.96 -11.94 6.39
N ASP A 279 -31.65 -12.44 5.20
CA ASP A 279 -32.31 -13.61 4.59
C ASP A 279 -32.05 -14.90 5.39
N ALA A 280 -30.79 -15.16 5.74
CA ALA A 280 -30.41 -16.37 6.47
C ALA A 280 -31.12 -16.48 7.84
N ILE A 281 -31.22 -15.38 8.59
CA ILE A 281 -31.88 -15.40 9.89
C ILE A 281 -33.41 -15.51 9.78
N ALA A 282 -34.02 -14.95 8.73
CA ALA A 282 -35.47 -15.03 8.53
C ALA A 282 -35.96 -16.49 8.41
N GLY A 283 -35.10 -17.40 7.95
CA GLY A 283 -35.39 -18.83 7.86
C GLY A 283 -35.38 -19.60 9.20
N LEU A 284 -34.95 -18.98 10.30
CA LEU A 284 -34.76 -19.66 11.61
C LEU A 284 -35.94 -19.53 12.58
N GLY A 285 -36.98 -18.75 12.24
CA GLY A 285 -38.19 -18.59 13.06
C GLY A 285 -38.24 -17.26 13.82
N ASP A 286 -38.86 -17.26 15.01
CA ASP A 286 -39.08 -16.06 15.82
C ASP A 286 -37.74 -15.48 16.34
N PRO A 287 -37.35 -14.26 15.92
CA PRO A 287 -36.08 -13.64 16.31
C PRO A 287 -35.89 -13.51 17.83
N THR A 288 -36.96 -13.35 18.61
CA THR A 288 -36.87 -13.17 20.06
C THR A 288 -36.37 -14.43 20.80
N SER A 289 -36.46 -15.57 20.13
CA SER A 289 -35.96 -16.86 20.62
C SER A 289 -34.53 -17.17 20.16
N LEU A 290 -33.98 -16.38 19.24
CA LEU A 290 -32.69 -16.65 18.61
C LEU A 290 -31.53 -16.02 19.41
N ARG A 291 -30.43 -16.76 19.41
CA ARG A 291 -29.13 -16.31 19.94
C ARG A 291 -28.17 -16.20 18.77
N VAL A 292 -27.57 -15.04 18.61
CA VAL A 292 -26.76 -14.71 17.44
C VAL A 292 -25.39 -14.20 17.84
N LEU A 293 -24.37 -14.59 17.09
CA LEU A 293 -23.00 -14.10 17.23
C LEU A 293 -22.52 -13.48 15.92
N ASP A 294 -21.97 -12.27 15.99
CA ASP A 294 -21.25 -11.64 14.88
C ASP A 294 -19.74 -11.63 15.18
N ILE A 295 -18.97 -12.41 14.40
CA ILE A 295 -17.52 -12.53 14.49
C ILE A 295 -16.90 -11.50 13.54
N GLY A 296 -16.11 -10.58 14.10
CA GLY A 296 -15.62 -9.38 13.43
C GLY A 296 -16.72 -8.36 13.16
N ALA A 297 -17.54 -8.08 14.18
CA ALA A 297 -18.73 -7.25 14.05
C ALA A 297 -18.45 -5.80 13.61
N GLY A 298 -17.20 -5.33 13.72
CA GLY A 298 -16.81 -3.97 13.40
C GLY A 298 -17.62 -2.94 14.18
N THR A 299 -18.25 -2.00 13.47
CA THR A 299 -19.16 -1.01 14.07
C THR A 299 -20.61 -1.51 14.21
N GLY A 300 -20.85 -2.81 14.00
CA GLY A 300 -22.14 -3.45 14.20
C GLY A 300 -23.10 -3.42 13.02
N ARG A 301 -22.58 -3.40 11.78
CA ARG A 301 -23.38 -3.40 10.54
C ARG A 301 -24.46 -4.47 10.55
N ASN A 302 -24.10 -5.68 11.01
CA ASN A 302 -25.00 -6.83 11.03
C ASN A 302 -25.61 -7.05 12.41
N ILE A 303 -24.81 -7.07 13.48
CA ILE A 303 -25.34 -7.38 14.82
C ILE A 303 -26.40 -6.39 15.35
N LEU A 304 -26.29 -5.09 15.05
CA LEU A 304 -27.25 -4.10 15.57
C LEU A 304 -28.64 -4.26 14.95
N PRO A 305 -28.80 -4.44 13.62
CA PRO A 305 -30.07 -4.84 13.02
C PRO A 305 -30.65 -6.15 13.58
N LEU A 306 -29.81 -7.17 13.85
CA LEU A 306 -30.28 -8.41 14.46
C LEU A 306 -30.82 -8.20 15.89
N ALA A 307 -30.14 -7.37 16.69
CA ALA A 307 -30.62 -6.99 18.02
C ALA A 307 -31.96 -6.22 17.95
N LYS A 308 -32.14 -5.35 16.94
CA LYS A 308 -33.42 -4.64 16.70
C LYS A 308 -34.57 -5.58 16.37
N LEU A 309 -34.30 -6.74 15.75
CA LEU A 309 -35.32 -7.77 15.53
C LEU A 309 -35.72 -8.48 16.84
N GLY A 310 -34.96 -8.31 17.92
CA GLY A 310 -35.20 -8.94 19.22
C GLY A 310 -34.28 -10.12 19.52
N CYS A 311 -33.29 -10.42 18.67
CA CYS A 311 -32.33 -11.49 18.92
C CYS A 311 -31.47 -11.20 20.16
N GLN A 312 -31.11 -12.25 20.89
CA GLN A 312 -30.05 -12.19 21.91
C GLN A 312 -28.70 -12.09 21.20
N ALA A 313 -28.14 -10.88 21.18
CA ALA A 313 -27.05 -10.51 20.29
C ALA A 313 -25.69 -10.40 21.03
N GLU A 314 -24.73 -11.19 20.58
CA GLU A 314 -23.33 -11.09 20.99
C GLU A 314 -22.44 -10.71 19.79
N ALA A 315 -21.37 -9.96 20.04
CA ALA A 315 -20.38 -9.59 19.04
C ALA A 315 -18.98 -9.92 19.56
N LEU A 316 -18.16 -10.56 18.73
CA LEU A 316 -16.73 -10.76 18.95
C LEU A 316 -15.97 -9.89 17.96
N GLU A 317 -15.11 -9.00 18.42
CA GLU A 317 -14.36 -8.10 17.54
C GLU A 317 -12.89 -7.98 18.00
N LEU A 318 -11.96 -8.06 17.05
CA LEU A 318 -10.53 -8.04 17.31
C LEU A 318 -10.07 -6.66 17.80
N ALA A 319 -10.58 -5.59 17.19
CA ALA A 319 -10.12 -4.23 17.44
C ALA A 319 -10.88 -3.56 18.60
N PRO A 320 -10.21 -3.22 19.72
CA PRO A 320 -10.86 -2.59 20.87
C PRO A 320 -11.58 -1.27 20.53
N ALA A 321 -11.05 -0.50 19.57
CA ALA A 321 -11.67 0.74 19.09
C ALA A 321 -13.06 0.50 18.48
N LEU A 322 -13.21 -0.59 17.71
CA LEU A 322 -14.47 -0.95 17.08
C LEU A 322 -15.47 -1.51 18.11
N VAL A 323 -14.99 -2.28 19.10
CA VAL A 323 -15.80 -2.72 20.25
C VAL A 323 -16.38 -1.52 21.02
N GLN A 324 -15.57 -0.50 21.27
CA GLN A 324 -16.02 0.71 21.95
C GLN A 324 -17.10 1.43 21.14
N GLN A 325 -16.86 1.64 19.84
CA GLN A 325 -17.83 2.29 18.96
C GLN A 325 -19.15 1.51 18.89
N LEU A 326 -19.08 0.19 18.69
CA LEU A 326 -20.25 -0.71 18.69
C LEU A 326 -21.05 -0.60 19.98
N THR A 327 -20.38 -0.60 21.12
CA THR A 327 -21.04 -0.50 22.44
C THR A 327 -21.77 0.82 22.59
N LEU A 328 -21.16 1.94 22.18
CA LEU A 328 -21.79 3.26 22.20
C LEU A 328 -23.00 3.32 21.26
N ASP A 329 -22.88 2.77 20.05
CA ASP A 329 -23.96 2.75 19.06
C ASP A 329 -25.13 1.87 19.51
N ALA A 330 -24.86 0.75 20.18
CA ALA A 330 -25.89 -0.10 20.80
C ALA A 330 -26.63 0.66 21.92
N GLN A 331 -25.88 1.29 22.83
CA GLN A 331 -26.43 2.08 23.95
C GLN A 331 -27.29 3.25 23.46
N ALA A 332 -26.82 3.99 22.45
CA ALA A 332 -27.55 5.11 21.87
C ALA A 332 -28.89 4.68 21.24
N GLN A 333 -29.01 3.41 20.84
CA GLN A 333 -30.21 2.82 20.26
C GLN A 333 -31.05 2.04 21.27
N GLY A 334 -30.63 1.97 22.53
CA GLY A 334 -31.31 1.19 23.58
C GLY A 334 -31.28 -0.33 23.33
N LEU A 335 -30.26 -0.82 22.63
CA LEU A 335 -30.12 -2.23 22.27
C LEU A 335 -29.21 -2.95 23.28
N GLU A 336 -29.62 -4.16 23.68
CA GLU A 336 -28.80 -5.04 24.49
C GLU A 336 -27.90 -5.89 23.59
N VAL A 337 -26.67 -5.41 23.36
CA VAL A 337 -25.64 -6.14 22.61
C VAL A 337 -24.41 -6.32 23.50
N LYS A 338 -23.96 -7.57 23.66
CA LYS A 338 -22.74 -7.88 24.39
C LYS A 338 -21.56 -7.91 23.43
N ALA A 339 -20.78 -6.83 23.40
CA ALA A 339 -19.56 -6.73 22.60
C ALA A 339 -18.34 -7.22 23.40
N ILE A 340 -17.56 -8.12 22.79
CA ILE A 340 -16.41 -8.79 23.40
C ILE A 340 -15.19 -8.51 22.52
N ALA A 341 -14.12 -7.97 23.12
CA ALA A 341 -12.84 -7.84 22.44
C ALA A 341 -12.11 -9.18 22.42
N GLY A 342 -11.72 -9.68 21.23
CA GLY A 342 -10.97 -10.92 21.12
C GLY A 342 -10.70 -11.36 19.69
N ASP A 343 -9.64 -12.14 19.50
CA ASP A 343 -9.31 -12.78 18.24
C ASP A 343 -9.96 -14.18 18.18
N ILE A 344 -10.80 -14.43 17.18
CA ILE A 344 -11.40 -15.76 16.99
C ILE A 344 -10.35 -16.85 16.74
N LEU A 345 -9.14 -16.51 16.29
CA LEU A 345 -8.04 -17.43 16.10
C LEU A 345 -7.21 -17.68 17.38
N ASP A 346 -7.37 -16.87 18.43
CA ASP A 346 -6.69 -17.10 19.70
C ASP A 346 -7.24 -18.39 20.36
N PRO A 347 -6.39 -19.39 20.69
CA PRO A 347 -6.82 -20.60 21.38
C PRO A 347 -7.54 -20.37 22.71
N GLN A 348 -7.35 -19.22 23.36
CA GLN A 348 -7.99 -18.87 24.63
C GLN A 348 -9.42 -18.33 24.44
N VAL A 349 -9.75 -17.83 23.24
CA VAL A 349 -11.10 -17.36 22.91
C VAL A 349 -11.98 -18.58 22.63
N ASN A 350 -12.86 -18.87 23.58
CA ASN A 350 -13.80 -19.99 23.51
C ASN A 350 -15.22 -19.48 23.32
N LEU A 351 -15.92 -20.03 22.34
CA LEU A 351 -17.35 -19.81 22.14
C LEU A 351 -18.13 -20.79 23.00
N GLN A 352 -19.29 -20.36 23.50
CA GLN A 352 -20.15 -21.22 24.30
C GLN A 352 -20.68 -22.39 23.45
N PRO A 353 -20.48 -23.67 23.86
CA PRO A 353 -20.99 -24.82 23.11
C PRO A 353 -22.52 -24.87 23.03
N ASP A 354 -23.05 -25.36 21.91
CA ASP A 354 -24.49 -25.61 21.69
C ASP A 354 -25.39 -24.42 22.08
N HIS A 355 -24.97 -23.20 21.71
CA HIS A 355 -25.57 -21.97 22.22
C HIS A 355 -26.25 -21.11 21.14
N TYR A 356 -25.59 -20.95 19.99
CA TYR A 356 -26.03 -20.00 18.97
C TYR A 356 -26.88 -20.67 17.91
N HIS A 357 -27.97 -20.00 17.52
CA HIS A 357 -28.81 -20.44 16.40
C HIS A 357 -28.25 -19.94 15.07
N PHE A 358 -27.56 -18.80 15.09
CA PHE A 358 -26.94 -18.20 13.93
C PHE A 358 -25.61 -17.56 14.30
N ILE A 359 -24.57 -17.80 13.50
CA ILE A 359 -23.28 -17.13 13.61
C ILE A 359 -22.98 -16.50 12.24
N VAL A 360 -22.58 -15.23 12.23
CA VAL A 360 -22.12 -14.52 11.04
C VAL A 360 -20.65 -14.14 11.18
N CYS A 361 -19.88 -14.23 10.10
CA CYS A 361 -18.48 -13.83 10.00
C CYS A 361 -18.25 -13.16 8.64
N ALA A 362 -18.74 -11.92 8.51
CA ALA A 362 -18.74 -11.17 7.25
C ALA A 362 -17.42 -10.41 7.08
N GLU A 363 -16.77 -10.54 5.91
CA GLU A 363 -15.56 -9.81 5.52
C GLU A 363 -14.30 -10.10 6.34
N VAL A 364 -14.37 -10.98 7.35
CA VAL A 364 -13.24 -11.33 8.22
C VAL A 364 -12.31 -12.35 7.56
N VAL A 365 -12.85 -13.52 7.18
CA VAL A 365 -12.06 -14.58 6.53
C VAL A 365 -11.46 -14.05 5.24
N ALA A 366 -12.26 -13.32 4.46
CA ALA A 366 -11.86 -12.66 3.23
C ALA A 366 -10.70 -11.65 3.38
N SER A 367 -10.53 -11.03 4.55
CA SER A 367 -9.55 -9.95 4.74
C SER A 367 -8.32 -10.35 5.55
N HIS A 368 -8.45 -11.32 6.46
CA HIS A 368 -7.48 -11.53 7.55
C HIS A 368 -6.92 -12.94 7.65
N PHE A 369 -7.61 -13.94 7.12
CA PHE A 369 -7.15 -15.32 7.19
C PHE A 369 -6.08 -15.55 6.12
N ARG A 370 -5.06 -16.35 6.42
CA ARG A 370 -3.86 -16.50 5.59
C ARG A 370 -3.68 -17.90 5.03
N ASN A 371 -4.34 -18.90 5.65
CA ASN A 371 -4.22 -20.29 5.28
C ASN A 371 -5.47 -21.10 5.67
N VAL A 372 -5.55 -22.32 5.12
CA VAL A 372 -6.68 -23.23 5.35
C VAL A 372 -6.77 -23.71 6.80
N GLU A 373 -5.66 -23.78 7.53
CA GLU A 373 -5.63 -24.16 8.94
C GLU A 373 -6.41 -23.15 9.81
N GLN A 374 -6.31 -21.86 9.51
CA GLN A 374 -7.10 -20.84 10.22
C GLN A 374 -8.60 -20.99 9.94
N ILE A 375 -8.99 -21.33 8.71
CA ILE A 375 -10.39 -21.64 8.37
C ILE A 375 -10.87 -22.86 9.18
N LYS A 376 -10.05 -23.92 9.27
CA LYS A 376 -10.37 -25.11 10.09
C LYS A 376 -10.58 -24.73 11.57
N VAL A 377 -9.70 -23.94 12.15
CA VAL A 377 -9.84 -23.47 13.55
C VAL A 377 -11.15 -22.71 13.76
N LEU A 378 -11.52 -21.82 12.83
CA LEU A 378 -12.80 -21.10 12.87
C LEU A 378 -13.98 -22.08 12.80
N LEU A 379 -13.99 -22.99 11.82
CA LEU A 379 -15.08 -23.94 11.61
C LEU A 379 -15.21 -24.93 12.79
N GLU A 380 -14.11 -25.34 13.42
CA GLU A 380 -14.13 -26.15 14.63
C GLU A 380 -14.78 -25.43 15.82
N LYS A 381 -14.46 -24.14 16.02
CA LYS A 381 -15.07 -23.33 17.08
C LYS A 381 -16.56 -23.10 16.82
N VAL A 382 -16.91 -22.74 15.58
CA VAL A 382 -18.28 -22.48 15.15
C VAL A 382 -19.14 -23.75 15.22
N SER A 383 -18.63 -24.88 14.73
CA SER A 383 -19.37 -26.15 14.76
C SER A 383 -19.70 -26.60 16.19
N LYS A 384 -18.81 -26.37 17.16
CA LYS A 384 -19.08 -26.63 18.58
C LYS A 384 -20.08 -25.64 19.18
N ALA A 385 -20.07 -24.39 18.74
CA ALA A 385 -20.86 -23.31 19.31
C ALA A 385 -22.31 -23.25 18.81
N LEU A 386 -22.56 -23.68 17.57
CA LEU A 386 -23.90 -23.69 16.98
C LEU A 386 -24.82 -24.72 17.63
N CYS A 387 -26.10 -24.45 17.82
CA CYS A 387 -27.08 -25.51 18.10
C CYS A 387 -27.20 -26.48 16.91
N HIS A 388 -27.69 -27.70 17.12
CA HIS A 388 -28.08 -28.58 16.00
C HIS A 388 -29.12 -27.87 15.13
N GLY A 389 -28.90 -27.89 13.81
CA GLY A 389 -29.71 -27.16 12.85
C GLY A 389 -29.41 -25.65 12.74
N GLY A 390 -28.52 -25.12 13.58
CA GLY A 390 -28.06 -23.73 13.52
C GLY A 390 -27.23 -23.44 12.26
N LEU A 391 -27.17 -22.16 11.90
CA LEU A 391 -26.56 -21.69 10.65
C LEU A 391 -25.28 -20.88 10.90
N PHE A 392 -24.28 -21.07 10.03
CA PHE A 392 -23.09 -20.25 9.96
C PHE A 392 -23.01 -19.59 8.58
N LEU A 393 -22.95 -18.27 8.54
CA LEU A 393 -22.75 -17.51 7.30
C LEU A 393 -21.41 -16.77 7.36
N PHE A 394 -20.55 -16.99 6.38
CA PHE A 394 -19.31 -16.25 6.24
C PHE A 394 -19.01 -16.00 4.78
N ASN A 395 -18.08 -15.09 4.49
CA ASN A 395 -17.58 -14.92 3.14
C ASN A 395 -16.06 -15.00 3.07
N LEU A 396 -15.59 -15.49 1.94
CA LEU A 396 -14.19 -15.64 1.61
C LEU A 396 -14.00 -15.47 0.11
N PHE A 397 -12.78 -15.12 -0.29
CA PHE A 397 -12.45 -15.07 -1.69
C PHE A 397 -12.10 -16.46 -2.22
N ILE A 398 -12.75 -16.87 -3.30
CA ILE A 398 -12.49 -18.12 -4.00
C ILE A 398 -11.86 -17.80 -5.35
N ALA A 399 -10.69 -18.39 -5.61
CA ALA A 399 -10.06 -18.40 -6.92
C ALA A 399 -10.91 -19.19 -7.92
N HIS A 400 -10.98 -18.73 -9.16
CA HIS A 400 -11.59 -19.49 -10.24
C HIS A 400 -10.85 -20.82 -10.47
N ASP A 401 -11.56 -21.88 -10.81
CA ASP A 401 -11.00 -23.24 -10.91
C ASP A 401 -9.87 -23.37 -11.95
N ASP A 402 -9.87 -22.51 -12.98
CA ASP A 402 -8.84 -22.47 -14.02
C ASP A 402 -7.62 -21.61 -13.65
N TYR A 403 -7.68 -20.90 -12.51
CA TYR A 403 -6.60 -20.07 -12.04
C TYR A 403 -5.59 -20.84 -11.19
N VAL A 404 -4.35 -20.90 -11.65
CA VAL A 404 -3.24 -21.44 -10.86
C VAL A 404 -2.76 -20.38 -9.87
N VAL A 405 -3.09 -20.58 -8.60
CA VAL A 405 -2.65 -19.71 -7.49
C VAL A 405 -1.12 -19.76 -7.35
N THR A 406 -0.48 -18.62 -7.59
CA THR A 406 0.97 -18.47 -7.42
C THR A 406 1.32 -17.93 -6.02
N PRO A 407 2.55 -18.15 -5.51
CA PRO A 407 2.97 -17.55 -4.24
C PRO A 407 2.86 -16.02 -4.21
N VAL A 408 3.07 -15.35 -5.35
CA VAL A 408 2.90 -13.90 -5.46
C VAL A 408 1.44 -13.52 -5.29
N ALA A 409 0.53 -14.20 -6.01
CA ALA A 409 -0.89 -13.93 -5.90
C ALA A 409 -1.39 -14.17 -4.47
N GLN A 410 -1.00 -15.29 -3.85
CA GLN A 410 -1.38 -15.62 -2.48
C GLN A 410 -0.93 -14.53 -1.50
N GLN A 411 0.37 -14.22 -1.45
CA GLN A 411 0.89 -13.25 -0.48
C GLN A 411 0.38 -11.83 -0.73
N PHE A 412 0.25 -11.42 -2.00
CA PHE A 412 -0.22 -10.07 -2.32
C PHE A 412 -1.74 -9.94 -2.09
N SER A 413 -2.50 -11.04 -2.15
CA SER A 413 -3.92 -11.07 -1.77
C SER A 413 -4.14 -10.62 -0.32
N GLU A 414 -3.26 -11.06 0.59
CA GLU A 414 -3.27 -10.65 2.00
C GLU A 414 -2.97 -9.14 2.16
N VAL A 415 -1.98 -8.63 1.39
CA VAL A 415 -1.59 -7.20 1.41
C VAL A 415 -2.73 -6.28 1.00
N VAL A 416 -3.59 -6.75 0.09
CA VAL A 416 -4.72 -5.98 -0.45
C VAL A 416 -6.06 -6.33 0.21
N TRP A 417 -6.04 -7.01 1.36
CA TRP A 417 -7.24 -7.32 2.14
C TRP A 417 -8.21 -8.23 1.37
N SER A 418 -7.68 -9.13 0.56
CA SER A 418 -8.47 -10.04 -0.28
C SER A 418 -7.91 -11.45 -0.25
N SER A 419 -7.63 -11.97 0.95
CA SER A 419 -7.08 -13.30 1.20
C SER A 419 -7.80 -14.38 0.39
N MET A 420 -7.07 -14.96 -0.54
CA MET A 420 -7.58 -15.89 -1.54
C MET A 420 -7.45 -17.34 -1.08
N PHE A 421 -8.48 -18.14 -1.39
CA PHE A 421 -8.53 -19.58 -1.17
C PHE A 421 -9.06 -20.29 -2.42
N THR A 422 -8.91 -21.61 -2.47
CA THR A 422 -9.48 -22.45 -3.52
C THR A 422 -10.70 -23.22 -3.02
N ASN A 423 -11.55 -23.68 -3.94
CA ASN A 423 -12.65 -24.60 -3.61
C ASN A 423 -12.15 -25.87 -2.90
N GLN A 424 -10.99 -26.39 -3.31
CA GLN A 424 -10.39 -27.56 -2.67
C GLN A 424 -10.01 -27.29 -1.21
N GLU A 425 -9.41 -26.14 -0.91
CA GLU A 425 -9.08 -25.75 0.46
C GLU A 425 -10.32 -25.52 1.31
N LEU A 426 -11.36 -24.88 0.75
CA LEU A 426 -12.64 -24.71 1.41
C LEU A 426 -13.24 -26.07 1.78
N HIS A 427 -13.37 -26.99 0.83
CA HIS A 427 -13.90 -28.33 1.12
C HIS A 427 -13.03 -29.11 2.12
N ALA A 428 -11.71 -29.01 2.03
CA ALA A 428 -10.79 -29.62 2.98
C ALA A 428 -10.92 -29.04 4.40
N ALA A 429 -11.36 -27.78 4.54
CA ALA A 429 -11.60 -27.17 5.84
C ALA A 429 -12.89 -27.66 6.51
N PHE A 430 -13.89 -28.08 5.72
CA PHE A 430 -15.15 -28.66 6.21
C PHE A 430 -15.04 -30.16 6.50
N ALA A 431 -14.00 -30.84 6.01
CA ALA A 431 -13.82 -32.27 6.20
C ALA A 431 -13.88 -32.65 7.68
N ASP A 432 -14.61 -33.72 7.98
CA ASP A 432 -14.77 -34.30 9.33
C ASP A 432 -15.47 -33.39 10.38
N LEU A 433 -16.08 -32.28 9.96
CA LEU A 433 -16.88 -31.43 10.83
C LEU A 433 -18.39 -31.70 10.64
N PRO A 434 -19.22 -31.53 11.68
CA PRO A 434 -20.67 -31.67 11.59
C PRO A 434 -21.30 -30.41 10.96
N LEU A 435 -20.77 -29.95 9.82
CA LEU A 435 -21.22 -28.79 9.07
C LEU A 435 -21.45 -29.17 7.61
N ALA A 436 -22.65 -28.91 7.10
CA ALA A 436 -22.98 -29.08 5.69
C ALA A 436 -23.14 -27.72 5.02
N ILE A 437 -22.46 -27.50 3.88
CA ILE A 437 -22.68 -26.31 3.05
C ILE A 437 -24.08 -26.39 2.44
N VAL A 438 -24.88 -25.35 2.67
CA VAL A 438 -26.27 -25.19 2.21
C VAL A 438 -26.33 -24.35 0.94
N SER A 439 -25.58 -23.25 0.90
CA SER A 439 -25.46 -22.41 -0.30
C SER A 439 -24.06 -21.81 -0.43
N ASP A 440 -23.74 -21.48 -1.67
CA ASP A 440 -22.53 -20.79 -2.08
C ASP A 440 -22.93 -19.75 -3.15
N ASP A 441 -22.94 -18.47 -2.77
CA ASP A 441 -23.52 -17.38 -3.55
C ASP A 441 -22.47 -16.29 -3.81
N SER A 442 -22.49 -15.62 -4.98
CA SER A 442 -21.61 -14.47 -5.21
C SER A 442 -22.05 -13.30 -4.31
N VAL A 443 -21.15 -12.77 -3.49
CA VAL A 443 -21.49 -11.62 -2.60
C VAL A 443 -21.90 -10.42 -3.43
N PHE A 444 -21.19 -10.14 -4.52
CA PHE A 444 -21.46 -8.97 -5.35
C PHE A 444 -22.87 -9.03 -5.96
N GLU A 445 -23.22 -10.15 -6.60
CA GLU A 445 -24.52 -10.28 -7.27
C GLU A 445 -25.67 -10.33 -6.27
N TYR A 446 -25.51 -11.10 -5.18
CA TYR A 446 -26.55 -11.25 -4.15
C TYR A 446 -26.86 -9.92 -3.47
N GLU A 447 -25.84 -9.21 -2.98
CA GLU A 447 -26.03 -7.95 -2.27
C GLU A 447 -26.57 -6.85 -3.19
N ARG A 448 -26.13 -6.80 -4.46
CA ARG A 448 -26.63 -5.83 -5.44
C ARG A 448 -28.12 -6.02 -5.73
N GLU A 449 -28.57 -7.27 -5.80
CA GLU A 449 -29.97 -7.60 -6.10
C GLU A 449 -30.90 -7.33 -4.92
N HIS A 450 -30.43 -7.56 -3.68
CA HIS A 450 -31.30 -7.59 -2.50
C HIS A 450 -31.18 -6.37 -1.58
N LEU A 451 -30.10 -5.59 -1.67
CA LEU A 451 -29.99 -4.33 -0.92
C LEU A 451 -30.87 -3.23 -1.54
N PRO A 452 -31.38 -2.28 -0.73
CA PRO A 452 -32.05 -1.10 -1.26
C PRO A 452 -31.14 -0.34 -2.24
N THR A 453 -31.68 0.08 -3.38
CA THR A 453 -30.89 0.80 -4.42
C THR A 453 -30.20 2.04 -3.87
N ALA A 454 -30.78 2.70 -2.86
CA ALA A 454 -30.20 3.90 -2.23
C ALA A 454 -28.98 3.60 -1.35
N ASP A 455 -28.81 2.36 -0.90
CA ASP A 455 -27.71 1.91 -0.05
C ASP A 455 -26.66 1.10 -0.82
N TRP A 456 -26.83 0.94 -2.15
CA TRP A 456 -25.85 0.30 -3.02
C TRP A 456 -24.92 1.33 -3.71
N PRO A 457 -23.59 1.10 -3.75
CA PRO A 457 -22.88 0.06 -3.00
C PRO A 457 -22.73 0.44 -1.51
N PRO A 458 -22.57 -0.55 -0.59
CA PRO A 458 -22.38 -0.29 0.84
C PRO A 458 -21.26 0.70 1.14
N THR A 459 -20.17 0.64 0.37
CA THR A 459 -19.04 1.57 0.43
C THR A 459 -18.48 1.83 -0.97
N GLY A 460 -17.70 2.89 -1.14
CA GLY A 460 -17.11 3.24 -2.44
C GLY A 460 -16.05 2.25 -2.96
N TRP A 461 -15.61 1.29 -2.14
CA TRP A 461 -14.65 0.25 -2.53
C TRP A 461 -15.33 -1.12 -2.74
N PHE A 462 -16.54 -1.32 -2.22
CA PHE A 462 -17.20 -2.63 -2.14
C PHE A 462 -17.30 -3.37 -3.48
N GLU A 463 -17.75 -2.70 -4.54
CA GLU A 463 -17.95 -3.36 -5.85
C GLU A 463 -16.66 -3.91 -6.45
N ASN A 464 -15.57 -3.15 -6.36
CA ASN A 464 -14.29 -3.58 -6.90
C ASN A 464 -13.67 -4.66 -6.02
N TRP A 465 -13.77 -4.48 -4.70
CA TRP A 465 -13.22 -5.42 -3.73
C TRP A 465 -13.87 -6.80 -3.84
N THR A 466 -15.21 -6.88 -3.80
CA THR A 466 -15.97 -8.14 -3.92
C THR A 466 -15.72 -8.88 -5.24
N LYS A 467 -15.36 -8.17 -6.30
CA LYS A 467 -14.97 -8.75 -7.60
C LYS A 467 -13.48 -9.10 -7.71
N GLY A 468 -12.70 -9.03 -6.64
CA GLY A 468 -11.26 -9.32 -6.64
C GLY A 468 -10.39 -8.28 -7.37
N LYS A 469 -10.93 -7.09 -7.69
CA LYS A 469 -10.21 -6.06 -8.47
C LYS A 469 -9.13 -5.32 -7.69
N ASP A 470 -9.07 -5.49 -6.37
CA ASP A 470 -7.94 -4.95 -5.60
C ASP A 470 -6.67 -5.77 -5.80
N LEU A 471 -6.79 -7.09 -6.01
CA LEU A 471 -5.68 -7.94 -6.44
C LEU A 471 -5.50 -7.89 -7.96
N PHE A 472 -6.57 -8.00 -8.75
CA PHE A 472 -6.55 -8.05 -10.22
C PHE A 472 -6.96 -6.73 -10.88
N ARG A 473 -6.36 -5.62 -10.44
CA ARG A 473 -6.71 -4.27 -10.90
C ARG A 473 -6.52 -4.03 -12.41
N PHE A 474 -5.47 -4.57 -13.01
CA PHE A 474 -5.08 -4.28 -14.40
C PHE A 474 -5.33 -5.47 -15.34
N SER A 475 -6.13 -6.43 -14.90
CA SER A 475 -6.47 -7.65 -15.64
C SER A 475 -7.90 -8.11 -15.31
N ASP A 476 -8.37 -9.17 -15.98
CA ASP A 476 -9.61 -9.83 -15.60
C ASP A 476 -9.44 -10.51 -14.24
N SER A 477 -10.48 -10.40 -13.41
CA SER A 477 -10.39 -11.01 -12.08
C SER A 477 -10.35 -12.53 -12.20
N GLN A 478 -9.55 -13.15 -11.35
CA GLN A 478 -9.39 -14.60 -11.25
C GLN A 478 -9.95 -15.13 -9.93
N MET A 479 -10.73 -14.31 -9.23
CA MET A 479 -11.31 -14.60 -7.94
C MET A 479 -12.54 -13.72 -7.73
N GLU A 480 -13.45 -14.19 -6.88
CA GLU A 480 -14.57 -13.40 -6.39
C GLU A 480 -14.86 -13.70 -4.93
N LEU A 481 -15.56 -12.78 -4.26
CA LEU A 481 -16.02 -12.98 -2.90
C LEU A 481 -17.31 -13.79 -2.91
N ARG A 482 -17.32 -14.89 -2.15
CA ARG A 482 -18.42 -15.86 -2.07
C ARG A 482 -19.00 -15.88 -0.67
N TRP A 483 -20.32 -15.77 -0.54
CA TRP A 483 -21.06 -16.13 0.66
C TRP A 483 -21.13 -17.65 0.74
N VAL A 484 -20.77 -18.22 1.90
CA VAL A 484 -20.94 -19.64 2.21
C VAL A 484 -21.85 -19.74 3.41
N LEU A 485 -23.04 -20.31 3.20
CA LEU A 485 -23.96 -20.66 4.28
C LEU A 485 -23.80 -22.13 4.62
N ALA A 486 -23.48 -22.44 5.87
CA ALA A 486 -23.37 -23.80 6.38
C ALA A 486 -24.40 -24.05 7.50
N LYS A 487 -24.78 -25.32 7.67
CA LYS A 487 -25.71 -25.77 8.71
C LYS A 487 -25.05 -26.83 9.57
N ARG A 488 -25.21 -26.75 10.90
CA ARG A 488 -24.80 -27.81 11.81
C ARG A 488 -25.75 -29.02 11.70
N ILE A 489 -25.21 -30.19 11.38
CA ILE A 489 -25.95 -31.45 11.20
C ILE A 489 -25.91 -32.35 12.43
#